data_AF-A0A3A4V2G0-F1
#
_entry.id   AF-A0A3A4V2G0-F1
#
_cell.length_a   1.000
_cell.length_b   1.000
_cell.length_c   1.000
_cell.angle_alpha   90.00
_cell.angle_beta   90.00
_cell.angle_gamma   90.00
#
_symmetry.space_group_name_H-M   'P 1'
#
loop_
_entity.id
_entity.type
_entity.pdbx_description
1 polymer ?
#
loop_
_entity_poly.entity_id
_entity_poly.type
_entity_poly.pdbx_seq_one_letter_code
_entity_poly.pdbx_strand_id
1 'polypeptide(L)'
;MTKKIDLKKKIIITDKKYGFPYSKGLLATSITVTGLSPKKAYHVAELVENHLRRNEKFTVSSEELKSITADILTMESSTEVTDKYIKWQSLGKLDKPLILLVGGTTGVGKSTIATEVAHRLGITRIVSTDAIREVMRAVFSKDLTPPLYESSFTAYKALRTPLPQKVDPVIIGFMEQIATVSVGIRAVIERAINENLDMVLEGIHLVPGFLDFNIFENAFVIPIIISVEDEHLHRSHFYVRGIETRHLRPFAKYKENFDTIRKIGYYIEELAQKNQIPIIQSYNLDAAVSNVLEEIYNQIHRMAGISKSAKAKL
;
A
#
# COMPACT_ATOMS: atom_id res chain seq x y z
N MET A 1 -40.63 23.46 -20.44
CA MET A 1 -40.09 22.56 -21.48
C MET A 1 -39.02 21.67 -20.86
N THR A 2 -39.38 20.44 -20.52
CA THR A 2 -38.43 19.42 -20.04
C THR A 2 -37.63 18.91 -21.23
N LYS A 3 -36.40 19.41 -21.42
CA LYS A 3 -35.49 18.95 -22.48
C LYS A 3 -35.24 17.45 -22.30
N LYS A 4 -35.56 16.65 -23.32
CA LYS A 4 -35.21 15.21 -23.39
C LYS A 4 -33.69 15.08 -23.41
N ILE A 5 -33.11 14.53 -22.34
CA ILE A 5 -31.70 14.17 -22.27
C ILE A 5 -31.46 13.04 -23.27
N ASP A 6 -30.63 13.26 -24.30
CA ASP A 6 -30.29 12.23 -25.28
C ASP A 6 -29.27 11.25 -24.68
N LEU A 7 -29.78 10.12 -24.18
CA LEU A 7 -29.00 9.05 -23.54
C LEU A 7 -28.06 8.32 -24.51
N LYS A 8 -28.17 8.53 -25.84
CA LYS A 8 -27.33 7.83 -26.83
C LYS A 8 -26.00 8.49 -27.12
N LYS A 9 -25.84 9.79 -26.83
CA LYS A 9 -24.55 10.48 -27.04
C LYS A 9 -23.54 10.08 -25.97
N LYS A 10 -22.38 9.59 -26.43
CA LYS A 10 -21.24 9.23 -25.57
C LYS A 10 -20.45 10.49 -25.23
N ILE A 11 -20.03 10.62 -23.97
CA ILE A 11 -19.10 11.66 -23.53
C ILE A 11 -17.69 11.17 -23.83
N ILE A 12 -16.87 12.00 -24.49
CA ILE A 12 -15.51 11.69 -24.92
C ILE A 12 -14.52 12.63 -24.22
N ILE A 13 -13.45 12.07 -23.66
CA ILE A 13 -12.33 12.78 -23.04
C ILE A 13 -11.22 12.94 -24.08
N THR A 14 -10.75 14.17 -24.35
CA THR A 14 -9.98 14.51 -25.57
C THR A 14 -8.49 14.81 -25.41
N ASP A 15 -7.91 14.59 -24.24
CA ASP A 15 -6.52 15.02 -23.94
C ASP A 15 -5.41 14.13 -24.51
N LYS A 16 -5.75 13.06 -25.22
CA LYS A 16 -4.78 12.14 -25.84
C LYS A 16 -5.00 12.07 -27.35
N LYS A 17 -3.99 11.59 -28.08
CA LYS A 17 -4.01 11.35 -29.54
C LYS A 17 -5.26 10.59 -30.02
N TYR A 18 -5.92 9.86 -29.11
CA TYR A 18 -7.22 9.24 -29.29
C TYR A 18 -8.13 9.63 -28.10
N GLY A 19 -9.39 9.99 -28.39
CA GLY A 19 -10.38 10.29 -27.36
C GLY A 19 -10.93 9.02 -26.70
N PHE A 20 -11.08 9.04 -25.38
CA PHE A 20 -11.59 7.90 -24.61
C PHE A 20 -13.02 8.16 -24.11
N PRO A 21 -13.90 7.16 -24.09
CA PRO A 21 -15.23 7.32 -23.51
C PRO A 21 -15.13 7.54 -22.00
N TYR A 22 -15.99 8.42 -21.48
CA TYR A 22 -16.17 8.59 -20.04
C TYR A 22 -16.56 7.26 -19.39
N SER A 23 -15.89 6.93 -18.27
CA SER A 23 -16.19 5.75 -17.47
C SER A 23 -16.41 6.15 -16.02
N LYS A 24 -17.63 5.91 -15.52
CA LYS A 24 -17.96 6.08 -14.11
C LYS A 24 -17.06 5.25 -13.21
N GLY A 25 -16.75 4.02 -13.62
CA GLY A 25 -15.87 3.13 -12.85
C GLY A 25 -14.46 3.72 -12.70
N LEU A 26 -13.86 4.19 -13.80
CA LEU A 26 -12.51 4.77 -13.74
C LEU A 26 -12.50 6.08 -12.94
N LEU A 27 -13.51 6.94 -13.10
CA LEU A 27 -13.58 8.16 -12.31
C LEU A 27 -13.80 7.83 -10.82
N ALA A 28 -14.68 6.88 -10.49
CA ALA A 28 -14.90 6.43 -9.12
C ALA A 28 -13.60 5.91 -8.48
N THR A 29 -12.83 5.07 -9.18
CA THR A 29 -11.52 4.60 -8.70
C THR A 29 -10.55 5.78 -8.47
N SER A 30 -10.56 6.79 -9.34
CA SER A 30 -9.73 7.98 -9.14
C SER A 30 -10.15 8.84 -7.95
N ILE A 31 -11.39 8.68 -7.46
CA ILE A 31 -11.94 9.38 -6.30
C ILE A 31 -11.72 8.57 -5.01
N THR A 32 -11.68 7.24 -5.05
CA THR A 32 -11.54 6.40 -3.84
C THR A 32 -10.26 6.67 -3.05
N VAL A 33 -9.23 7.19 -3.72
CA VAL A 33 -7.97 7.63 -3.08
C VAL A 33 -8.17 8.76 -2.04
N THR A 34 -9.28 9.49 -2.11
CA THR A 34 -9.62 10.53 -1.13
C THR A 34 -10.08 9.99 0.22
N GLY A 35 -10.31 8.67 0.31
CA GLY A 35 -10.91 8.00 1.46
C GLY A 35 -12.43 7.87 1.39
N LEU A 36 -13.08 8.35 0.32
CA LEU A 36 -14.50 8.09 0.08
C LEU A 36 -14.75 6.59 -0.15
N SER A 37 -15.84 6.08 0.40
CA SER A 37 -16.26 4.70 0.17
C SER A 37 -16.57 4.47 -1.32
N PRO A 38 -16.39 3.25 -1.84
CA PRO A 38 -16.65 2.94 -3.26
C PRO A 38 -18.06 3.38 -3.72
N LYS A 39 -19.06 3.21 -2.84
CA LYS A 39 -20.44 3.64 -3.12
C LYS A 39 -20.56 5.17 -3.30
N LYS A 40 -19.93 5.94 -2.41
CA LYS A 40 -19.94 7.42 -2.51
C LYS A 40 -19.14 7.90 -3.72
N ALA A 41 -17.97 7.32 -3.96
CA ALA A 41 -17.14 7.65 -5.13
C ALA A 41 -17.88 7.40 -6.45
N TYR A 42 -18.60 6.28 -6.56
CA TYR A 42 -19.41 5.97 -7.73
C TYR A 42 -20.59 6.94 -7.89
N HIS A 43 -21.23 7.34 -6.78
CA HIS A 43 -22.29 8.34 -6.82
C HIS A 43 -21.80 9.70 -7.32
N VAL A 44 -20.64 10.16 -6.85
CA VAL A 44 -20.00 11.39 -7.37
C VAL A 44 -19.72 11.25 -8.87
N ALA A 45 -19.22 10.11 -9.33
CA ALA A 45 -19.00 9.88 -10.75
C ALA A 45 -20.30 9.89 -11.58
N GLU A 46 -21.42 9.46 -11.01
CA GLU A 46 -22.74 9.60 -11.63
C GLU A 46 -23.20 11.06 -11.71
N LEU A 47 -22.96 11.85 -10.66
CA LEU A 47 -23.27 13.28 -10.66
C LEU A 47 -22.44 14.05 -11.69
N VAL A 48 -21.15 13.71 -11.85
CA VAL A 48 -20.29 14.27 -12.91
C VAL A 48 -20.85 13.95 -14.30
N GLU A 49 -21.27 12.71 -14.56
CA GLU A 49 -21.90 12.33 -15.83
C GLU A 49 -23.17 13.15 -16.09
N ASN A 50 -24.04 13.24 -15.07
CA ASN A 50 -25.29 13.97 -15.15
C ASN A 50 -25.05 15.48 -15.40
N HIS A 51 -24.04 16.06 -14.76
CA HIS A 51 -23.65 17.45 -14.99
C HIS A 51 -23.20 17.67 -16.43
N LEU A 52 -22.33 16.81 -16.97
CA LEU A 52 -21.87 16.89 -18.36
C LEU A 52 -23.04 16.77 -19.36
N ARG A 53 -23.94 15.81 -19.14
CA ARG A 53 -25.13 15.61 -20.00
C ARG A 53 -26.10 16.79 -19.95
N ARG A 54 -26.40 17.32 -18.76
CA ARG A 54 -27.32 18.46 -18.60
C ARG A 54 -26.80 19.72 -19.29
N ASN A 55 -25.48 19.91 -19.31
CA ASN A 55 -24.83 21.02 -19.99
C ASN A 55 -24.50 20.74 -21.47
N GLU A 56 -24.98 19.61 -22.03
CA GLU A 56 -24.72 19.19 -23.42
C GLU A 56 -23.22 19.11 -23.77
N LYS A 57 -22.35 18.93 -22.77
CA LYS A 57 -20.89 18.75 -22.92
C LYS A 57 -20.57 17.27 -23.18
N PHE A 58 -20.50 16.90 -24.45
CA PHE A 58 -20.15 15.54 -24.89
C PHE A 58 -18.66 15.36 -25.25
N THR A 59 -17.91 16.45 -25.23
CA THR A 59 -16.46 16.47 -25.39
C THR A 59 -15.88 17.28 -24.25
N VAL A 60 -14.94 16.72 -23.51
CA VAL A 60 -14.35 17.35 -22.32
C VAL A 60 -12.85 17.07 -22.28
N SER A 61 -12.04 18.02 -21.80
CA SER A 61 -10.63 17.73 -21.51
C SER A 61 -10.48 16.95 -20.18
N SER A 62 -9.36 16.27 -19.95
CA SER A 62 -9.06 15.73 -18.62
C SER A 62 -8.91 16.83 -17.58
N GLU A 63 -8.40 18.01 -17.95
CA GLU A 63 -8.27 19.14 -17.02
C GLU A 63 -9.65 19.71 -16.63
N GLU A 64 -10.56 19.87 -17.60
CA GLU A 64 -11.96 20.24 -17.33
C GLU A 64 -12.67 19.18 -16.50
N LEU A 65 -12.48 17.89 -16.81
CA LEU A 65 -13.10 16.79 -16.05
C LEU A 65 -12.63 16.81 -14.59
N LYS A 66 -11.34 17.07 -14.34
CA LYS A 66 -10.80 17.24 -12.99
C LYS A 66 -11.44 18.41 -12.25
N SER A 67 -11.58 19.57 -12.91
CA SER A 67 -12.23 20.75 -12.32
C SER A 67 -13.69 20.45 -11.93
N ILE A 68 -14.47 19.90 -12.87
CA ILE A 68 -15.89 19.56 -12.62
C ILE A 68 -16.02 18.54 -11.50
N THR A 69 -15.12 17.55 -11.45
CA THR A 69 -15.10 16.54 -10.38
C THR A 69 -14.79 17.18 -9.03
N ALA A 70 -13.83 18.10 -8.96
CA ALA A 70 -13.49 18.84 -7.74
C ALA A 70 -14.66 19.72 -7.24
N ASP A 71 -15.37 20.38 -8.14
CA ASP A 71 -16.54 21.20 -7.80
C ASP A 71 -17.65 20.33 -7.19
N ILE A 72 -17.96 19.19 -7.83
CA ILE A 72 -19.00 18.27 -7.34
C ILE A 72 -18.57 17.60 -6.02
N LEU A 73 -17.30 17.23 -5.86
CA LEU A 73 -16.78 16.70 -4.58
C LEU A 73 -16.95 17.71 -3.44
N THR A 74 -16.74 18.99 -3.72
CA THR A 74 -16.91 20.06 -2.73
C THR A 74 -18.36 20.21 -2.31
N MET A 75 -19.30 20.07 -3.24
CA MET A 75 -20.75 20.14 -2.96
C MET A 75 -21.26 18.92 -2.20
N GLU A 76 -20.78 17.71 -2.54
CA GLU A 76 -21.33 16.44 -2.04
C GLU A 76 -20.59 15.85 -0.83
N SER A 77 -19.41 16.36 -0.52
CA SER A 77 -18.56 15.82 0.54
C SER A 77 -17.97 16.93 1.40
N SER A 78 -16.67 17.19 1.30
CA SER A 78 -16.00 18.22 2.08
C SER A 78 -14.84 18.80 1.28
N THR A 79 -14.44 20.02 1.63
CA THR A 79 -13.26 20.67 1.07
C THR A 79 -12.01 19.82 1.28
N GLU A 80 -11.90 19.08 2.39
CA GLU A 80 -10.78 18.20 2.66
C GLU A 80 -10.69 17.04 1.66
N VAL A 81 -11.83 16.45 1.28
CA VAL A 81 -11.89 15.39 0.26
C VAL A 81 -11.49 15.94 -1.10
N THR A 82 -11.98 17.13 -1.45
CA THR A 82 -11.59 17.82 -2.69
C THR A 82 -10.10 18.12 -2.72
N ASP A 83 -9.54 18.61 -1.61
CA ASP A 83 -8.11 18.89 -1.50
C ASP A 83 -7.30 17.61 -1.72
N LYS A 84 -7.70 16.49 -1.11
CA LYS A 84 -7.06 15.17 -1.33
C LYS A 84 -7.15 14.74 -2.80
N TYR A 85 -8.28 14.97 -3.46
CA TYR A 85 -8.46 14.65 -4.88
C TYR A 85 -7.52 15.47 -5.76
N ILE A 86 -7.52 16.80 -5.61
CA ILE A 86 -6.68 17.71 -6.40
C ILE A 86 -5.20 17.36 -6.19
N LYS A 87 -4.82 17.16 -4.93
CA LYS A 87 -3.47 16.71 -4.53
C LYS A 87 -3.08 15.44 -5.26
N TRP A 88 -3.92 14.40 -5.23
CA TRP A 88 -3.63 13.14 -5.93
C TRP A 88 -3.53 13.31 -7.45
N GLN A 89 -4.44 14.08 -8.05
CA GLN A 89 -4.45 14.34 -9.49
C GLN A 89 -3.21 15.11 -9.98
N SER A 90 -2.53 15.83 -9.08
CA SER A 90 -1.26 16.49 -9.38
C SER A 90 -0.09 15.51 -9.47
N LEU A 91 -0.15 14.39 -8.73
CA LEU A 91 0.87 13.34 -8.74
C LEU A 91 0.85 12.49 -10.01
N GLY A 92 -0.31 12.30 -10.64
CA GLY A 92 -0.43 11.56 -11.91
C GLY A 92 0.29 12.20 -13.12
N LYS A 93 0.98 13.33 -12.92
CA LYS A 93 1.90 13.93 -13.90
C LYS A 93 3.34 13.40 -13.78
N LEU A 94 3.63 12.56 -12.79
CA LEU A 94 4.96 12.02 -12.54
C LEU A 94 5.14 10.71 -13.32
N ASP A 95 6.18 10.63 -14.16
CA ASP A 95 6.45 9.49 -15.06
C ASP A 95 7.20 8.31 -14.39
N LYS A 96 7.04 8.14 -13.07
CA LYS A 96 7.71 7.09 -12.30
C LYS A 96 6.69 6.18 -11.61
N PRO A 97 6.91 4.85 -11.58
CA PRO A 97 6.02 3.92 -10.91
C PRO A 97 6.09 4.07 -9.39
N LEU A 98 4.99 3.79 -8.72
CA LEU A 98 4.87 3.74 -7.27
C LEU A 98 5.09 2.32 -6.75
N ILE A 99 6.13 2.14 -5.93
CA ILE A 99 6.44 0.89 -5.23
C ILE A 99 6.18 1.10 -3.74
N LEU A 100 5.04 0.62 -3.26
CA LEU A 100 4.68 0.67 -1.85
C LEU A 100 5.18 -0.58 -1.13
N LEU A 101 5.98 -0.41 -0.08
CA LEU A 101 6.51 -1.51 0.74
C LEU A 101 5.85 -1.48 2.12
N VAL A 102 5.05 -2.49 2.44
CA VAL A 102 4.29 -2.58 3.71
C VAL A 102 4.89 -3.66 4.61
N GLY A 103 5.74 -3.24 5.55
CA GLY A 103 6.42 -4.09 6.53
C GLY A 103 5.71 -4.19 7.88
N GLY A 104 6.26 -5.03 8.77
CA GLY A 104 5.78 -5.23 10.15
C GLY A 104 5.62 -6.70 10.56
N THR A 105 5.47 -6.95 11.86
CA THR A 105 5.46 -8.32 12.41
C THR A 105 4.19 -9.12 12.07
N THR A 106 4.18 -10.42 12.32
CA THR A 106 3.04 -11.30 12.06
C THR A 106 1.80 -10.85 12.85
N GLY A 107 0.62 -10.82 12.22
CA GLY A 107 -0.65 -10.54 12.91
C GLY A 107 -1.04 -9.07 13.10
N VAL A 108 -0.27 -8.11 12.60
CA VAL A 108 -0.57 -6.66 12.74
C VAL A 108 -1.51 -6.10 11.66
N GLY A 109 -2.13 -6.93 10.81
CA GLY A 109 -3.07 -6.45 9.79
C GLY A 109 -2.48 -5.97 8.46
N LYS A 110 -1.16 -6.14 8.24
CA LYS A 110 -0.46 -5.72 7.00
C LYS A 110 -1.17 -6.07 5.71
N SER A 111 -1.48 -7.35 5.49
CA SER A 111 -2.02 -7.82 4.22
C SER A 111 -3.40 -7.22 3.94
N THR A 112 -4.21 -7.01 4.98
CA THR A 112 -5.52 -6.34 4.87
C THR A 112 -5.35 -4.86 4.50
N ILE A 113 -4.51 -4.12 5.23
CA ILE A 113 -4.24 -2.70 4.96
C ILE A 113 -3.62 -2.52 3.56
N ALA A 114 -2.63 -3.34 3.20
CA ALA A 114 -1.98 -3.30 1.89
C ALA A 114 -2.98 -3.54 0.76
N THR A 115 -3.91 -4.49 0.93
CA THR A 115 -4.95 -4.79 -0.06
C THR A 115 -5.93 -3.62 -0.23
N GLU A 116 -6.39 -3.03 0.88
CA GLU A 116 -7.30 -1.88 0.83
C GLU A 116 -6.63 -0.63 0.23
N VAL A 117 -5.36 -0.37 0.59
CA VAL A 117 -4.58 0.72 0.00
C VAL A 117 -4.39 0.50 -1.50
N ALA A 118 -3.96 -0.70 -1.91
CA ALA A 118 -3.78 -1.05 -3.32
C ALA A 118 -5.07 -0.84 -4.12
N HIS A 119 -6.21 -1.30 -3.59
CA HIS A 119 -7.52 -1.11 -4.21
C HIS A 119 -7.87 0.39 -4.37
N ARG A 120 -7.64 1.22 -3.35
CA ARG A 120 -7.90 2.67 -3.42
C ARG A 120 -6.97 3.41 -4.39
N LEU A 121 -5.74 2.91 -4.55
CA LEU A 121 -4.76 3.43 -5.49
C LEU A 121 -4.95 2.89 -6.92
N GLY A 122 -5.81 1.89 -7.13
CA GLY A 122 -5.96 1.20 -8.41
C GLY A 122 -4.77 0.29 -8.76
N ILE A 123 -3.92 -0.05 -7.79
CA ILE A 123 -2.78 -0.95 -7.97
C ILE A 123 -3.28 -2.39 -7.91
N THR A 124 -3.11 -3.12 -9.00
CA THR A 124 -3.58 -4.51 -9.12
C THR A 124 -2.51 -5.53 -8.72
N ARG A 125 -1.23 -5.14 -8.75
CA ARG A 125 -0.10 -6.03 -8.46
C ARG A 125 0.27 -5.95 -6.99
N ILE A 126 -0.17 -6.93 -6.22
CA ILE A 126 0.18 -7.11 -4.81
C ILE A 126 1.04 -8.38 -4.66
N VAL A 127 2.21 -8.27 -4.05
CA VAL A 127 3.16 -9.38 -3.86
C VAL A 127 3.49 -9.56 -2.38
N SER A 128 3.42 -10.78 -1.87
CA SER A 128 3.82 -11.09 -0.49
C SER A 128 5.27 -11.57 -0.42
N THR A 129 6.03 -11.08 0.56
CA THR A 129 7.38 -11.60 0.86
C THR A 129 7.35 -13.08 1.27
N ASP A 130 6.24 -13.56 1.82
CA ASP A 130 6.07 -14.99 2.13
C ASP A 130 5.99 -15.83 0.84
N ALA A 131 5.39 -15.31 -0.23
CA ALA A 131 5.36 -15.99 -1.53
C ALA A 131 6.76 -16.06 -2.16
N ILE A 132 7.54 -14.98 -2.05
CA ILE A 132 8.95 -14.96 -2.49
C ILE A 132 9.75 -16.01 -1.70
N ARG A 133 9.59 -16.02 -0.37
CA ARG A 133 10.22 -17.02 0.51
C ARG A 133 9.84 -18.45 0.12
N GLU A 134 8.57 -18.70 -0.22
CA GLU A 134 8.10 -20.02 -0.64
C GLU A 134 8.76 -20.50 -1.93
N VAL A 135 8.86 -19.61 -2.93
CA VAL A 135 9.58 -19.92 -4.18
C VAL A 135 11.04 -20.22 -3.90
N MET A 136 11.71 -19.39 -3.09
CA MET A 136 13.10 -19.63 -2.70
C MET A 136 13.27 -20.96 -1.95
N ARG A 137 12.35 -21.29 -1.04
CA ARG A 137 12.34 -22.55 -0.29
C ARG A 137 12.22 -23.77 -1.21
N ALA A 138 11.50 -23.67 -2.33
CA ALA A 138 11.39 -24.74 -3.31
C ALA A 138 12.67 -24.93 -4.14
N VAL A 139 13.45 -23.85 -4.35
CA VAL A 139 14.68 -23.87 -5.16
C VAL A 139 15.90 -24.29 -4.31
N PHE A 140 16.00 -23.81 -3.07
CA PHE A 140 17.13 -24.09 -2.20
C PHE A 140 16.82 -25.20 -1.20
N SER A 141 17.74 -26.15 -1.03
CA SER A 141 17.57 -27.23 -0.07
C SER A 141 17.60 -26.72 1.38
N LYS A 142 16.96 -27.46 2.29
CA LYS A 142 17.00 -27.17 3.73
C LYS A 142 18.42 -27.14 4.29
N ASP A 143 19.33 -27.88 3.66
CA ASP A 143 20.72 -27.89 4.07
C ASP A 143 21.52 -26.69 3.60
N LEU A 144 21.13 -26.04 2.52
CA LEU A 144 21.80 -24.84 2.05
C LEU A 144 21.27 -23.58 2.74
N THR A 145 19.95 -23.47 2.89
CA THR A 145 19.31 -22.28 3.48
C THR A 145 18.25 -22.68 4.52
N PRO A 146 18.66 -23.21 5.69
CA PRO A 146 17.74 -23.68 6.72
C PRO A 146 16.68 -22.66 7.18
N PRO A 147 16.99 -21.36 7.37
CA PRO A 147 16.01 -20.39 7.83
C PRO A 147 14.77 -20.24 6.93
N LEU A 148 14.85 -20.54 5.63
CA LEU A 148 13.69 -20.47 4.71
C LEU A 148 12.58 -21.48 5.07
N TYR A 149 12.93 -22.56 5.76
CA TYR A 149 12.00 -23.65 6.12
C TYR A 149 11.26 -23.40 7.43
N GLU A 150 11.64 -22.37 8.18
CA GLU A 150 11.02 -21.99 9.44
C GLU A 150 10.06 -20.80 9.30
N SER A 151 9.18 -20.59 10.28
CA SER A 151 8.48 -19.32 10.40
C SER A 151 9.47 -18.25 10.87
N SER A 152 9.23 -16.97 10.56
CA SER A 152 10.12 -15.87 10.97
C SER A 152 10.43 -15.86 12.47
N PHE A 153 9.42 -16.09 13.31
CA PHE A 153 9.54 -16.21 14.75
C PHE A 153 10.09 -17.57 15.23
N THR A 154 10.35 -18.54 14.36
CA THR A 154 11.05 -19.80 14.70
C THR A 154 12.36 -19.99 13.96
N ALA A 155 12.77 -19.02 13.13
CA ALA A 155 13.96 -19.12 12.28
C ALA A 155 15.25 -19.38 13.09
N TYR A 156 15.30 -18.90 14.34
CA TYR A 156 16.40 -19.16 15.27
C TYR A 156 16.66 -20.64 15.55
N LYS A 157 15.65 -21.51 15.40
CA LYS A 157 15.81 -22.97 15.57
C LYS A 157 16.64 -23.61 14.45
N ALA A 158 16.79 -22.91 13.34
CA ALA A 158 17.55 -23.35 12.18
C ALA A 158 19.00 -22.85 12.17
N LEU A 159 19.40 -22.07 13.19
CA LEU A 159 20.77 -21.58 13.35
C LEU A 159 21.72 -22.76 13.58
N ARG A 160 22.80 -22.78 12.80
CA ARG A 160 23.83 -23.84 12.85
C ARG A 160 25.11 -23.41 13.53
N THR A 161 25.28 -22.11 13.73
CA THR A 161 26.48 -21.52 14.32
C THR A 161 26.22 -21.15 15.78
N PRO A 162 27.12 -21.51 16.71
CA PRO A 162 27.04 -21.03 18.09
C PRO A 162 27.04 -19.50 18.13
N LEU A 163 26.11 -18.91 18.88
CA LEU A 163 26.02 -17.47 19.03
C LEU A 163 26.81 -16.97 20.24
N PRO A 164 27.36 -15.74 20.20
CA PRO A 164 27.91 -15.08 21.37
C PRO A 164 26.85 -14.90 22.46
N GLN A 165 27.25 -14.94 23.75
CA GLN A 165 26.32 -14.92 24.89
C GLN A 165 25.39 -13.69 24.98
N LYS A 166 25.75 -12.57 24.36
CA LYS A 166 25.01 -11.29 24.43
C LYS A 166 24.06 -11.05 23.27
N VAL A 167 23.87 -12.03 22.38
CA VAL A 167 23.10 -11.86 21.16
C VAL A 167 21.80 -12.63 21.26
N ASP A 168 20.69 -12.00 20.90
CA ASP A 168 19.38 -12.66 20.93
C ASP A 168 19.24 -13.61 19.74
N PRO A 169 19.10 -14.93 19.97
CA PRO A 169 18.99 -15.92 18.89
C PRO A 169 17.78 -15.69 18.00
N VAL A 170 16.66 -15.20 18.56
CA VAL A 170 15.44 -14.90 17.81
C VAL A 170 15.73 -13.88 16.73
N ILE A 171 16.40 -12.78 17.11
CA ILE A 171 16.70 -11.69 16.20
C ILE A 171 17.69 -12.16 15.15
N ILE A 172 18.74 -12.90 15.52
CA ILE A 172 19.71 -13.40 14.54
C ILE A 172 19.08 -14.35 13.52
N GLY A 173 18.29 -15.33 13.98
CA GLY A 173 17.59 -16.25 13.07
C GLY A 173 16.66 -15.51 12.12
N PHE A 174 15.98 -14.48 12.62
CA PHE A 174 15.15 -13.61 11.79
C PHE A 174 15.99 -12.81 10.78
N MET A 175 17.12 -12.23 11.19
CA MET A 175 18.05 -11.50 10.32
C MET A 175 18.60 -12.36 9.18
N GLU A 176 19.01 -13.60 9.45
CA GLU A 176 19.47 -14.52 8.40
C GLU A 176 18.37 -14.82 7.38
N GLN A 177 17.13 -15.01 7.85
CA GLN A 177 15.99 -15.21 6.96
C GLN A 177 15.71 -13.96 6.10
N ILE A 178 15.73 -12.76 6.70
CA ILE A 178 15.56 -11.49 5.95
C ILE A 178 16.64 -11.37 4.89
N ALA A 179 17.92 -11.51 5.27
CA ALA A 179 19.04 -11.34 4.35
C ALA A 179 18.91 -12.25 3.12
N THR A 180 18.43 -13.48 3.32
CA THR A 180 18.15 -14.41 2.23
C THR A 180 16.99 -13.91 1.35
N VAL A 181 15.83 -13.62 1.95
CA VAL A 181 14.60 -13.25 1.20
C VAL A 181 14.73 -11.89 0.51
N SER A 182 15.52 -10.96 1.06
CA SER A 182 15.80 -9.63 0.50
C SER A 182 16.35 -9.67 -0.93
N VAL A 183 17.09 -10.74 -1.29
CA VAL A 183 17.58 -10.93 -2.66
C VAL A 183 16.41 -11.06 -3.65
N GLY A 184 15.40 -11.86 -3.29
CA GLY A 184 14.20 -12.01 -4.11
C GLY A 184 13.32 -10.76 -4.12
N ILE A 185 13.22 -10.06 -2.98
CA ILE A 185 12.49 -8.79 -2.89
C ILE A 185 13.09 -7.75 -3.84
N ARG A 186 14.42 -7.58 -3.82
CA ARG A 186 15.12 -6.66 -4.73
C ARG A 186 14.81 -6.98 -6.19
N ALA A 187 14.93 -8.24 -6.59
CA ALA A 187 14.67 -8.67 -7.97
C ALA A 187 13.23 -8.37 -8.44
N VAL A 188 12.25 -8.55 -7.55
CA VAL A 188 10.83 -8.25 -7.85
C VAL A 188 10.61 -6.74 -8.01
N ILE A 189 11.21 -5.91 -7.14
CA ILE A 189 11.15 -4.45 -7.24
C ILE A 189 11.80 -3.97 -8.53
N GLU A 190 13.04 -4.40 -8.82
CA GLU A 190 13.76 -4.02 -10.05
C GLU A 190 12.96 -4.35 -11.30
N ARG A 191 12.34 -5.53 -11.35
CA ARG A 191 11.47 -5.92 -12.45
C ARG A 191 10.26 -4.99 -12.60
N ALA A 192 9.59 -4.65 -11.50
CA ALA A 192 8.43 -3.75 -11.55
C ALA A 192 8.81 -2.36 -12.09
N ILE A 193 9.97 -1.84 -11.66
CA ILE A 193 10.51 -0.55 -12.11
C ILE A 193 10.84 -0.61 -13.61
N ASN A 194 11.53 -1.67 -14.06
CA ASN A 194 11.89 -1.85 -15.47
C ASN A 194 10.66 -2.00 -16.39
N GLU A 195 9.57 -2.60 -15.89
CA GLU A 195 8.30 -2.71 -16.60
C GLU A 195 7.42 -1.45 -16.46
N ASN A 196 7.85 -0.43 -15.70
CA ASN A 196 7.10 0.77 -15.35
C ASN A 196 5.71 0.46 -14.74
N LEU A 197 5.70 -0.40 -13.71
CA LEU A 197 4.48 -0.88 -13.08
C LEU A 197 4.41 -0.51 -11.60
N ASP A 198 3.27 0.04 -11.21
CA ASP A 198 2.94 0.23 -9.80
C ASP A 198 2.80 -1.12 -9.09
N MET A 199 3.29 -1.19 -7.85
CA MET A 199 3.29 -2.43 -7.07
C MET A 199 3.12 -2.14 -5.58
N VAL A 200 2.35 -3.00 -4.90
CA VAL A 200 2.40 -3.12 -3.44
C VAL A 200 3.10 -4.41 -3.08
N LEU A 201 4.15 -4.34 -2.26
CA LEU A 201 4.84 -5.50 -1.73
C LEU A 201 4.68 -5.51 -0.21
N GLU A 202 4.22 -6.62 0.36
CA GLU A 202 3.88 -6.71 1.79
C GLU A 202 4.56 -7.89 2.48
N GLY A 203 4.85 -7.72 3.77
CA GLY A 203 5.20 -8.83 4.65
C GLY A 203 6.35 -8.54 5.60
N ILE A 204 6.71 -9.56 6.40
CA ILE A 204 7.61 -9.37 7.54
C ILE A 204 9.06 -9.12 7.15
N HIS A 205 9.48 -9.55 5.96
CA HIS A 205 10.86 -9.41 5.50
C HIS A 205 11.19 -7.98 5.00
N LEU A 206 10.20 -7.08 4.93
CA LEU A 206 10.41 -5.67 4.63
C LEU A 206 10.84 -4.92 5.88
N VAL A 207 12.12 -5.08 6.23
CA VAL A 207 12.71 -4.51 7.44
C VAL A 207 13.69 -3.40 7.06
N PRO A 208 13.53 -2.18 7.62
CA PRO A 208 14.42 -1.06 7.34
C PRO A 208 15.89 -1.40 7.65
N GLY A 209 16.80 -0.99 6.77
CA GLY A 209 18.24 -1.26 6.91
C GLY A 209 18.73 -2.57 6.27
N PHE A 210 17.84 -3.51 5.93
CA PHE A 210 18.21 -4.74 5.19
C PHE A 210 18.10 -4.61 3.67
N LEU A 211 17.37 -3.59 3.23
CA LEU A 211 17.26 -3.17 1.83
C LEU A 211 17.53 -1.67 1.81
N ASP A 212 18.50 -1.27 0.99
CA ASP A 212 18.69 0.15 0.69
C ASP A 212 17.65 0.55 -0.36
N PHE A 213 16.62 1.28 0.06
CA PHE A 213 15.56 1.73 -0.83
C PHE A 213 15.98 2.90 -1.74
N ASN A 214 17.09 3.57 -1.42
CA ASN A 214 17.56 4.74 -2.18
C ASN A 214 18.18 4.38 -3.54
N ILE A 215 18.53 3.10 -3.75
CA ILE A 215 19.10 2.62 -5.01
C ILE A 215 18.11 2.69 -6.19
N PHE A 216 16.82 2.85 -5.90
CA PHE A 216 15.75 2.79 -6.88
C PHE A 216 15.37 4.20 -7.38
N GLU A 217 16.29 4.86 -8.09
CA GLU A 217 16.12 6.26 -8.50
C GLU A 217 14.97 6.51 -9.49
N ASN A 218 14.58 5.47 -10.25
CA ASN A 218 13.57 5.54 -11.30
C ASN A 218 12.15 5.20 -10.82
N ALA A 219 11.90 5.21 -9.50
CA ALA A 219 10.59 4.92 -8.92
C ALA A 219 10.33 5.74 -7.65
N PHE A 220 9.06 5.84 -7.26
CA PHE A 220 8.68 6.26 -5.91
C PHE A 220 8.63 5.03 -5.01
N VAL A 221 9.72 4.74 -4.30
CA VAL A 221 9.78 3.63 -3.35
C VAL A 221 9.44 4.13 -1.96
N ILE A 222 8.28 3.70 -1.44
CA ILE A 222 7.72 4.22 -0.19
C ILE A 222 7.61 3.06 0.81
N PRO A 223 8.55 2.96 1.77
CA PRO A 223 8.45 2.02 2.87
C PRO A 223 7.56 2.54 4.00
N ILE A 224 6.71 1.66 4.54
CA ILE A 224 5.85 1.91 5.69
C ILE A 224 5.84 0.67 6.57
N ILE A 225 5.92 0.85 7.89
CA ILE A 225 5.76 -0.22 8.87
C ILE A 225 4.38 -0.14 9.51
N ILE A 226 3.69 -1.27 9.59
CA ILE A 226 2.45 -1.40 10.34
C ILE A 226 2.75 -2.07 11.69
N SER A 227 2.22 -1.48 12.75
CA SER A 227 2.36 -1.94 14.13
C SER A 227 1.00 -2.03 14.84
N VAL A 228 0.97 -2.76 15.94
CA VAL A 228 -0.15 -2.77 16.90
C VAL A 228 0.48 -2.73 18.29
N GLU A 229 0.37 -1.62 19.00
CA GLU A 229 0.96 -1.51 20.35
C GLU A 229 0.22 -2.41 21.36
N ASP A 230 -1.12 -2.43 21.31
CA ASP A 230 -1.97 -3.19 22.23
C ASP A 230 -1.82 -4.70 21.99
N GLU A 231 -1.28 -5.40 22.99
CA GLU A 231 -1.06 -6.85 22.91
C GLU A 231 -2.36 -7.66 22.88
N HIS A 232 -3.42 -7.20 23.56
CA HIS A 232 -4.72 -7.88 23.55
C HIS A 232 -5.35 -7.79 22.17
N LEU A 233 -5.31 -6.60 21.55
CA LEU A 233 -5.76 -6.40 20.18
C LEU A 233 -4.93 -7.26 19.21
N HIS A 234 -3.60 -7.25 19.35
CA HIS A 234 -2.70 -8.06 18.52
C HIS A 234 -3.00 -9.56 18.64
N ARG A 235 -3.26 -10.06 19.86
CA ARG A 235 -3.68 -11.45 20.09
C ARG A 235 -5.01 -11.76 19.41
N SER A 236 -5.98 -10.84 19.45
CA SER A 236 -7.30 -11.02 18.83
C SER A 236 -7.22 -11.23 17.31
N HIS A 237 -6.26 -10.59 16.62
CA HIS A 237 -6.10 -10.75 15.17
C HIS A 237 -5.75 -12.19 14.76
N PHE A 238 -5.02 -12.93 15.59
CA PHE A 238 -4.73 -14.34 15.30
C PHE A 238 -5.99 -15.20 15.36
N TYR A 239 -6.93 -14.87 16.25
CA TYR A 239 -8.19 -15.58 16.39
C TYR A 239 -9.05 -15.38 15.13
N VAL A 240 -9.20 -14.13 14.67
CA VAL A 240 -9.93 -13.79 13.44
C VAL A 240 -9.30 -14.49 12.24
N ARG A 241 -7.97 -14.42 12.09
CA ARG A 241 -7.25 -15.06 10.98
C ARG A 241 -7.38 -16.59 11.00
N GLY A 242 -7.43 -17.22 12.17
CA GLY A 242 -7.65 -18.67 12.31
C GLY A 242 -9.03 -19.12 11.83
N ILE A 243 -10.05 -18.27 12.04
CA ILE A 243 -11.42 -18.51 11.57
C ILE A 243 -11.50 -18.32 10.04
N GLU A 244 -10.98 -17.21 9.52
CA GLU A 244 -11.01 -16.90 8.08
C GLU A 244 -10.28 -17.94 7.24
N THR A 245 -9.15 -18.46 7.74
CA THR A 245 -8.35 -19.48 7.04
C THR A 245 -8.84 -20.90 7.25
N ARG A 246 -9.94 -21.13 8.01
CA ARG A 246 -10.48 -22.46 8.37
C ARG A 246 -9.44 -23.43 8.96
N HIS A 247 -8.36 -22.89 9.55
CA HIS A 247 -7.25 -23.66 10.08
C HIS A 247 -6.92 -23.19 11.51
N LEU A 248 -7.25 -24.02 12.50
CA LEU A 248 -6.98 -23.75 13.92
C LEU A 248 -5.54 -24.09 14.34
N ARG A 249 -4.83 -24.97 13.62
CA ARG A 249 -3.44 -25.34 13.95
C ARG A 249 -2.44 -24.15 13.88
N PRO A 250 -2.51 -23.26 12.87
CA PRO A 250 -1.70 -22.03 12.84
C PRO A 250 -1.91 -21.14 14.07
N PHE A 251 -3.13 -21.07 14.61
CA PHE A 251 -3.45 -20.22 15.78
C PHE A 251 -2.68 -20.64 17.04
N ALA A 252 -2.63 -21.94 17.35
CA ALA A 252 -1.87 -22.45 18.49
C ALA A 252 -0.38 -22.09 18.38
N LYS A 253 0.21 -22.25 17.19
CA LYS A 253 1.60 -21.90 16.91
C LYS A 253 1.88 -20.41 17.16
N TYR A 254 0.99 -19.51 16.73
CA TYR A 254 1.16 -18.07 16.98
C TYR A 254 1.02 -17.72 18.45
N LYS A 255 0.08 -18.35 19.17
CA LYS A 255 -0.12 -18.13 20.60
C LYS A 255 1.10 -18.55 21.41
N GLU A 256 1.67 -19.72 21.12
CA GLU A 256 2.87 -20.24 21.79
C GLU A 256 4.12 -19.39 21.54
N ASN A 257 4.20 -18.72 20.39
CA ASN A 257 5.36 -17.91 20.00
C ASN A 257 5.09 -16.40 20.06
N PHE A 258 4.02 -15.96 20.75
CA PHE A 258 3.59 -14.57 20.74
C PHE A 258 4.69 -13.61 21.22
N ASP A 259 5.40 -13.95 22.29
CA ASP A 259 6.46 -13.12 22.84
C ASP A 259 7.62 -12.97 21.84
N THR A 260 7.87 -14.02 21.05
CA THR A 260 8.87 -14.01 19.98
C THR A 260 8.42 -13.13 18.81
N ILE A 261 7.13 -13.17 18.45
CA ILE A 261 6.52 -12.30 17.44
C ILE A 261 6.59 -10.83 17.87
N ARG A 262 6.29 -10.52 19.14
CA ARG A 262 6.39 -9.18 19.72
C ARG A 262 7.83 -8.67 19.72
N LYS A 263 8.77 -9.50 20.15
CA LYS A 263 10.19 -9.19 20.12
C LYS A 263 10.67 -8.81 18.70
N ILE A 264 10.27 -9.58 17.69
CA ILE A 264 10.55 -9.23 16.29
C ILE A 264 9.85 -7.92 15.89
N GLY A 265 8.62 -7.68 16.34
CA GLY A 265 7.90 -6.42 16.12
C GLY A 265 8.69 -5.21 16.65
N TYR A 266 9.11 -5.25 17.90
CA TYR A 266 9.91 -4.17 18.51
C TYR A 266 11.22 -3.94 17.76
N TYR A 267 11.89 -5.01 17.32
CA TYR A 267 13.10 -4.90 16.50
C TYR A 267 12.84 -4.19 15.16
N ILE A 268 11.74 -4.50 14.47
CA ILE A 268 11.36 -3.83 13.22
C ILE A 268 11.03 -2.36 13.48
N GLU A 269 10.29 -2.05 14.55
CA GLU A 269 9.91 -0.68 14.94
C GLU A 269 11.14 0.16 15.30
N GLU A 270 12.10 -0.39 16.06
CA GLU A 270 13.36 0.29 16.39
C GLU A 270 14.15 0.65 15.12
N LEU A 271 14.26 -0.29 14.17
CA LEU A 271 14.90 -0.03 12.89
C LEU A 271 14.15 0.99 12.05
N ALA A 272 12.82 0.98 12.07
CA ALA A 272 12.00 1.97 11.38
C ALA A 272 12.25 3.38 11.94
N GLN A 273 12.25 3.54 13.26
CA GLN A 273 12.58 4.81 13.91
C GLN A 273 13.99 5.29 13.53
N LYS A 274 14.99 4.41 13.61
CA LYS A 274 16.38 4.74 13.26
C LYS A 274 16.55 5.18 11.81
N ASN A 275 15.81 4.58 10.89
CA ASN A 275 15.85 4.89 9.45
C ASN A 275 14.80 5.93 9.03
N GLN A 276 14.08 6.54 9.98
CA GLN A 276 13.02 7.53 9.72
C GLN A 276 11.89 7.02 8.81
N ILE A 277 11.60 5.72 8.91
CA ILE A 277 10.49 5.09 8.21
C ILE A 277 9.21 5.25 9.05
N PRO A 278 8.09 5.70 8.46
CA PRO A 278 6.84 5.89 9.17
C PRO A 278 6.29 4.57 9.72
N ILE A 279 5.82 4.63 10.97
CA ILE A 279 5.14 3.53 11.66
C ILE A 279 3.66 3.92 11.79
N ILE A 280 2.77 3.10 11.22
CA ILE A 280 1.32 3.32 11.22
C ILE A 280 0.66 2.28 12.12
N GLN A 281 -0.09 2.76 13.11
CA GLN A 281 -0.80 1.91 14.05
C GLN A 281 -2.09 1.34 13.44
N SER A 282 -2.27 0.03 13.53
CA SER A 282 -3.44 -0.69 13.02
C SER A 282 -4.53 -0.89 14.08
N TYR A 283 -5.06 0.21 14.64
CA TYR A 283 -6.20 0.16 15.57
C TYR A 283 -7.56 0.05 14.87
N ASN A 284 -7.69 0.77 13.76
CA ASN A 284 -8.90 0.82 12.94
C ASN A 284 -8.47 0.78 11.47
N LEU A 285 -9.09 -0.11 10.69
CA LEU A 285 -8.70 -0.33 9.31
C LEU A 285 -8.83 0.94 8.46
N ASP A 286 -9.96 1.66 8.56
CA ASP A 286 -10.20 2.87 7.78
C ASP A 286 -9.20 3.98 8.12
N ALA A 287 -8.92 4.18 9.41
CA ALA A 287 -7.94 5.15 9.87
C ALA A 287 -6.52 4.79 9.41
N ALA A 288 -6.12 3.51 9.55
CA ALA A 288 -4.81 3.04 9.12
C ALA A 288 -4.62 3.20 7.59
N VAL A 289 -5.63 2.85 6.79
CA VAL A 289 -5.61 3.04 5.34
C VAL A 289 -5.52 4.52 4.99
N SER A 290 -6.29 5.39 5.67
CA SER A 290 -6.21 6.84 5.45
C SER A 290 -4.81 7.39 5.76
N ASN A 291 -4.21 6.99 6.87
CA ASN A 291 -2.87 7.43 7.27
C ASN A 291 -1.79 6.96 6.30
N VAL A 292 -1.91 5.72 5.79
CA VAL A 292 -0.99 5.21 4.75
C VAL A 292 -1.09 6.04 3.46
N LEU A 293 -2.30 6.33 2.99
CA LEU A 293 -2.51 7.15 1.79
C LEU A 293 -1.95 8.56 1.95
N GLU A 294 -2.15 9.17 3.12
CA GLU A 294 -1.59 10.49 3.44
C GLU A 294 -0.05 10.46 3.45
N GLU A 295 0.55 9.42 4.01
CA GLU A 295 2.00 9.28 4.05
C GLU A 295 2.59 9.05 2.66
N ILE A 296 1.94 8.23 1.81
CA ILE A 296 2.30 8.07 0.40
C ILE A 296 2.31 9.42 -0.30
N TYR A 297 1.25 10.21 -0.14
CA TYR A 297 1.16 11.54 -0.74
C TYR A 297 2.31 12.44 -0.26
N ASN A 298 2.54 12.50 1.05
CA ASN A 298 3.58 13.34 1.64
C ASN A 298 4.97 12.97 1.14
N GLN A 299 5.28 11.68 1.00
CA GLN A 299 6.58 11.21 0.50
C GLN A 299 6.75 11.50 -0.99
N ILE A 300 5.76 11.21 -1.83
CA ILE A 300 5.86 11.51 -3.27
C ILE A 300 6.06 13.02 -3.46
N HIS A 301 5.34 13.86 -2.72
CA HIS A 301 5.49 15.30 -2.79
C HIS A 301 6.89 15.78 -2.39
N ARG A 302 7.50 15.18 -1.36
CA ARG A 302 8.89 15.45 -0.96
C ARG A 302 9.87 15.00 -2.04
N MET A 303 9.71 13.79 -2.58
CA MET A 303 10.59 13.21 -3.60
C MET A 303 10.50 13.93 -4.95
N ALA A 304 9.31 14.42 -5.32
CA ALA A 304 9.08 15.16 -6.55
C ALA A 304 9.54 16.63 -6.46
N GLY A 305 10.03 17.10 -5.32
CA GLY A 305 10.50 18.48 -5.14
C GLY A 305 9.40 19.54 -5.31
N ILE A 306 8.12 19.14 -5.21
CA ILE A 306 7.00 20.08 -5.26
C ILE A 306 7.08 20.91 -3.98
N SER A 307 7.50 22.17 -4.07
CA SER A 307 7.58 23.06 -2.91
C SER A 307 6.18 23.47 -2.44
N LYS A 308 6.04 23.81 -1.15
CA LYS A 308 4.85 24.42 -0.52
C LYS A 308 4.53 25.84 -1.06
N SER A 309 4.66 26.11 -2.36
CA SER A 309 4.50 27.46 -2.92
C SER A 309 3.07 27.83 -3.37
N ALA A 310 2.06 26.97 -3.17
CA ALA A 310 0.67 27.29 -3.56
C ALA A 310 -0.20 27.81 -2.40
N LYS A 311 0.38 28.39 -1.34
CA LYS A 311 -0.37 29.08 -0.27
C LYS A 311 -0.31 30.62 -0.34
N ALA A 312 0.19 31.20 -1.43
CA ALA A 312 0.23 32.65 -1.61
C ALA A 312 -0.28 33.04 -3.00
N LYS A 313 -1.62 33.13 -3.12
CA LYS A 313 -2.37 34.06 -3.97
C LYS A 313 -3.87 33.80 -3.75
N LEU A 314 -4.33 34.20 -2.57
CA LEU A 314 -5.63 34.84 -2.40
C LEU A 314 -5.34 36.34 -2.26
#